data_AF-A0A3S9SX15-F1
#
_entry.id   AF-A0A3S9SX15-F1
#
_cell.length_a   1.000
_cell.length_b   1.000
_cell.length_c   1.000
_cell.angle_alpha   90.00
_cell.angle_beta   90.00
_cell.angle_gamma   90.00
#
_symmetry.space_group_name_H-M   'P 1'
#
loop_
_entity.id
_entity.type
_entity.pdbx_description
1 polymer ?
#
loop_
_entity_poly.entity_id
_entity_poly.type
_entity_poly.pdbx_seq_one_letter_code
_entity_poly.pdbx_strand_id
1 'polypeptide(L)'
;MEETFGSRLRKLREERGMTLQELSLKSGIHQSTISRLETDPQRRPHMETFIQLAKGFGVSIQELAILTDLIDPDSEENIVIKDEQLKTNYHLLNKENLALLKALEGIDSLTRYHLTQFITGLKKNLTEKIKTCD
;
A
#
# COMPACT_ATOMS: atom_id res chain seq x y z
N MET A 1 4.95 -2.78 -20.34
CA MET A 1 5.57 -3.85 -19.55
C MET A 1 4.70 -4.05 -18.33
N GLU A 2 4.37 -5.29 -18.02
CA GLU A 2 3.58 -5.65 -16.83
C GLU A 2 4.33 -5.22 -15.56
N GLU A 3 3.67 -4.53 -14.64
CA GLU A 3 4.28 -4.03 -13.42
C GLU A 3 4.34 -5.18 -12.40
N THR A 4 5.55 -5.59 -12.02
CA THR A 4 5.81 -6.75 -11.14
C THR A 4 6.41 -6.30 -9.82
N PHE A 5 6.41 -7.21 -8.83
CA PHE A 5 7.13 -7.00 -7.58
C PHE A 5 8.58 -6.54 -7.82
N GLY A 6 9.28 -7.23 -8.73
CA GLY A 6 10.67 -6.94 -9.05
C GLY A 6 10.88 -5.56 -9.66
N SER A 7 10.04 -5.16 -10.61
CA SER A 7 10.13 -3.83 -11.22
C SER A 7 9.84 -2.71 -10.22
N ARG A 8 8.91 -2.92 -9.28
CA ARG A 8 8.61 -1.94 -8.21
C ARG A 8 9.71 -1.88 -7.16
N LEU A 9 10.25 -3.02 -6.77
CA LEU A 9 11.40 -3.09 -5.87
C LEU A 9 12.60 -2.32 -6.44
N ARG A 10 12.88 -2.51 -7.74
CA ARG A 10 13.92 -1.78 -8.46
C ARG A 10 13.66 -0.28 -8.46
N LYS A 11 12.43 0.13 -8.78
CA LYS A 11 12.02 1.54 -8.79
C LYS A 11 12.22 2.18 -7.41
N LEU A 12 11.77 1.51 -6.35
CA LEU A 12 11.96 1.97 -4.97
C LEU A 12 13.44 2.14 -4.60
N ARG A 13 14.29 1.21 -5.03
CA ARG A 13 15.74 1.28 -4.81
C ARG A 13 16.35 2.48 -5.54
N GLU A 14 15.99 2.68 -6.81
CA GLU A 14 16.48 3.77 -7.65
C GLU A 14 15.98 5.15 -7.15
N GLU A 15 14.72 5.25 -6.73
CA GLU A 15 14.13 6.46 -6.12
C GLU A 15 14.83 6.86 -4.81
N ARG A 16 15.32 5.87 -4.05
CA ARG A 16 16.15 6.10 -2.86
C ARG A 16 17.63 6.30 -3.15
N GLY A 17 18.02 6.36 -4.43
CA GLY A 17 19.41 6.54 -4.84
C GLY A 17 20.35 5.42 -4.41
N MET A 18 19.82 4.24 -4.09
CA MET A 18 20.61 3.12 -3.59
C MET A 18 21.16 2.27 -4.73
N THR A 19 22.42 1.90 -4.65
CA THR A 19 22.99 0.84 -5.49
C THR A 19 22.53 -0.55 -4.99
N LEU A 20 22.63 -1.56 -5.84
CA LEU A 20 22.40 -2.96 -5.43
C LEU A 20 23.33 -3.38 -4.27
N GLN A 21 24.57 -2.86 -4.24
CA GLN A 21 25.53 -3.16 -3.19
C GLN A 21 25.12 -2.53 -1.85
N GLU A 22 24.64 -1.29 -1.87
CA GLU A 22 24.16 -0.61 -0.66
C GLU A 22 22.92 -1.30 -0.08
N LEU A 23 21.96 -1.68 -0.92
CA LEU A 23 20.80 -2.44 -0.45
C LEU A 23 21.23 -3.81 0.09
N SER A 24 22.21 -4.45 -0.54
CA SER A 24 22.78 -5.72 -0.06
C SER A 24 23.36 -5.58 1.34
N LEU A 25 24.18 -4.55 1.58
CA LEU A 25 24.78 -4.28 2.89
C LEU A 25 23.73 -3.96 3.96
N LYS A 26 22.70 -3.16 3.63
CA LYS A 26 21.67 -2.77 4.60
C LYS A 26 20.67 -3.88 4.92
N SER A 27 20.32 -4.70 3.93
CA SER A 27 19.35 -5.80 4.10
C SER A 27 19.97 -7.10 4.59
N GLY A 28 21.29 -7.29 4.40
CA GLY A 28 21.97 -8.56 4.61
C GLY A 28 21.71 -9.59 3.50
N ILE A 29 21.02 -9.21 2.42
CA ILE A 29 20.74 -10.07 1.26
C ILE A 29 21.87 -9.95 0.25
N HIS A 30 22.33 -11.06 -0.33
CA HIS A 30 23.32 -11.01 -1.40
C HIS A 30 22.84 -10.21 -2.62
N GLN A 31 23.75 -9.41 -3.19
CA GLN A 31 23.50 -8.59 -4.38
C GLN A 31 22.86 -9.37 -5.55
N SER A 32 23.32 -10.61 -5.78
CA SER A 32 22.79 -11.48 -6.84
C SER A 32 21.37 -11.99 -6.58
N THR A 33 20.94 -12.04 -5.31
CA THR A 33 19.56 -12.35 -4.92
C THR A 33 18.65 -11.16 -5.15
N ILE A 34 19.09 -9.95 -4.75
CA ILE A 34 18.36 -8.70 -5.02
C ILE A 34 18.21 -8.49 -6.53
N SER A 35 19.30 -8.63 -7.28
CA SER A 35 19.26 -8.50 -8.75
C SER A 35 18.26 -9.47 -9.37
N ARG A 36 18.23 -10.74 -8.93
CA ARG A 36 17.27 -11.72 -9.42
C ARG A 36 15.83 -11.35 -9.08
N LEU A 37 15.58 -10.84 -7.87
CA LEU A 37 14.25 -10.33 -7.49
C LEU A 37 13.82 -9.16 -8.36
N GLU A 38 14.73 -8.26 -8.73
CA GLU A 38 14.41 -7.08 -9.55
C GLU A 38 14.16 -7.41 -11.03
N THR A 39 14.74 -8.49 -11.54
CA THR A 39 14.68 -8.83 -12.98
C THR A 39 13.70 -9.94 -13.34
N ASP A 40 13.41 -10.87 -12.43
CA ASP A 40 12.52 -12.00 -12.70
C ASP A 40 11.06 -11.62 -12.38
N PRO A 41 10.19 -11.48 -13.39
CA PRO A 41 8.82 -11.01 -13.21
C PRO A 41 7.94 -11.96 -12.36
N GLN A 42 8.29 -13.26 -12.33
CA GLN A 42 7.54 -14.28 -11.60
C GLN A 42 8.09 -14.50 -10.18
N ARG A 43 9.26 -13.97 -9.87
CA ARG A 43 9.89 -14.16 -8.57
C ARG A 43 9.17 -13.33 -7.50
N ARG A 44 8.76 -14.00 -6.44
CA ARG A 44 8.29 -13.38 -5.20
C ARG A 44 9.23 -13.75 -4.06
N PRO A 45 9.59 -12.81 -3.17
CA PRO A 45 10.42 -13.12 -2.02
C PRO A 45 9.60 -13.95 -1.02
N HIS A 46 10.25 -14.88 -0.34
CA HIS A 46 9.67 -15.47 0.87
C HIS A 46 9.68 -14.43 2.01
N MET A 47 8.88 -14.67 3.04
CA MET A 47 8.67 -13.71 4.14
C MET A 47 9.96 -13.24 4.80
N GLU A 48 10.94 -14.12 5.04
CA GLU A 48 12.22 -13.72 5.63
C GLU A 48 13.00 -12.75 4.74
N THR A 49 13.10 -13.01 3.43
CA THR A 49 13.71 -12.08 2.47
C THR A 49 12.96 -10.75 2.46
N PHE A 50 11.64 -10.79 2.54
CA PHE A 50 10.81 -9.59 2.56
C PHE A 50 11.05 -8.74 3.82
N ILE A 51 11.19 -9.36 4.99
CA ILE A 51 11.55 -8.70 6.25
C ILE A 51 12.94 -8.05 6.15
N GLN A 52 13.90 -8.76 5.56
CA GLN A 52 15.25 -8.24 5.33
C GLN A 52 15.26 -7.03 4.38
N LEU A 53 14.46 -7.05 3.32
CA LEU A 53 14.28 -5.89 2.44
C LEU A 53 13.68 -4.71 3.20
N ALA A 54 12.64 -4.93 4.01
CA ALA A 54 12.00 -3.87 4.80
C ALA A 54 13.02 -3.20 5.74
N LYS A 55 13.84 -4.01 6.44
CA LYS A 55 14.97 -3.53 7.24
C LYS A 55 15.98 -2.74 6.42
N GLY A 56 16.36 -3.24 5.23
CA GLY A 56 17.33 -2.59 4.35
C GLY A 56 16.86 -1.21 3.85
N PHE A 57 15.56 -1.05 3.66
CA PHE A 57 14.93 0.21 3.27
C PHE A 57 14.57 1.12 4.46
N GLY A 58 14.62 0.61 5.69
CA GLY A 58 14.23 1.36 6.89
C GLY A 58 12.72 1.63 6.99
N VAL A 59 11.89 0.76 6.41
CA VAL A 59 10.43 0.86 6.41
C VAL A 59 9.79 -0.29 7.18
N SER A 60 8.51 -0.16 7.51
CA SER A 60 7.75 -1.29 8.04
C SER A 60 7.49 -2.35 6.96
N ILE A 61 7.18 -3.58 7.38
CA ILE A 61 6.80 -4.67 6.45
C ILE A 61 5.56 -4.26 5.64
N GLN A 62 4.58 -3.65 6.31
CA GLN A 62 3.35 -3.15 5.68
C GLN A 62 3.64 -2.07 4.65
N GLU A 63 4.50 -1.11 4.99
CA GLU A 63 4.88 -0.04 4.07
C GLU A 63 5.63 -0.59 2.85
N LEU A 64 6.56 -1.53 3.02
CA LEU A 64 7.20 -2.18 1.89
C LEU A 64 6.18 -2.92 1.00
N ALA A 65 5.18 -3.55 1.60
CA ALA A 65 4.15 -4.30 0.87
C ALA A 65 3.29 -3.37 0.02
N ILE A 66 2.94 -2.20 0.54
CA ILE A 66 2.24 -1.14 -0.19
C ILE A 66 3.12 -0.60 -1.33
N LEU A 67 4.39 -0.28 -1.06
CA LEU A 67 5.31 0.26 -2.06
C LEU A 67 5.67 -0.72 -3.18
N THR A 68 5.44 -2.02 -2.96
CA THR A 68 5.73 -3.08 -3.94
C THR A 68 4.45 -3.72 -4.50
N ASP A 69 3.28 -3.13 -4.21
CA ASP A 69 1.93 -3.62 -4.55
C ASP A 69 1.74 -5.12 -4.23
N LEU A 70 2.41 -5.63 -3.20
CA LEU A 70 2.04 -6.91 -2.59
C LEU A 70 0.76 -6.78 -1.77
N ILE A 71 0.49 -5.57 -1.28
CA ILE A 71 -0.75 -5.17 -0.64
C ILE A 71 -1.15 -3.89 -1.36
N ASP A 72 -2.29 -3.91 -2.04
CA ASP A 72 -2.95 -2.66 -2.38
C ASP A 72 -3.71 -2.21 -1.12
N PRO A 73 -3.38 -1.03 -0.54
CA PRO A 73 -4.04 -0.54 0.67
C PRO A 73 -5.54 -0.26 0.44
N ASP A 74 -5.96 -0.16 -0.82
CA ASP A 74 -7.34 -0.03 -1.24
C ASP A 74 -7.92 -1.37 -1.76
N SER A 75 -7.14 -2.47 -1.85
CA SER A 75 -7.67 -3.77 -2.30
C SER A 75 -8.53 -4.45 -1.25
N GLU A 76 -9.71 -4.86 -1.71
CA GLU A 76 -10.79 -5.45 -0.91
C GLU A 76 -10.39 -6.75 -0.19
N GLU A 77 -9.35 -7.44 -0.65
CA GLU A 77 -8.92 -8.74 -0.11
C GLU A 77 -8.17 -8.64 1.23
N ASN A 78 -7.68 -7.45 1.62
CA ASN A 78 -6.84 -7.31 2.83
C ASN A 78 -7.61 -6.95 4.10
N ILE A 79 -8.93 -6.71 4.03
CA ILE A 79 -9.76 -6.39 5.21
C ILE A 79 -10.81 -7.49 5.43
N VAL A 80 -10.59 -8.32 6.45
CA VAL A 80 -11.55 -9.35 6.89
C VAL A 80 -12.67 -8.67 7.70
N ILE A 81 -13.57 -7.95 7.04
CA ILE A 81 -14.79 -7.44 7.66
C ILE A 81 -15.86 -8.54 7.56
N LYS A 82 -16.15 -9.22 8.68
CA LYS A 82 -17.17 -10.28 8.75
C LYS A 82 -18.60 -9.73 8.53
N ASP A 83 -18.81 -8.45 8.80
CA ASP A 83 -20.08 -7.74 8.62
C ASP A 83 -20.20 -7.17 7.19
N GLU A 84 -21.11 -7.72 6.39
CA GLU A 84 -21.38 -7.33 5.00
C GLU A 84 -21.84 -5.87 4.85
N GLN A 85 -22.58 -5.35 5.82
CA GLN A 85 -23.04 -3.96 5.78
C GLN A 85 -21.87 -3.00 6.07
N LEU A 86 -21.02 -3.36 7.03
CA LEU A 86 -19.81 -2.62 7.35
C LEU A 86 -18.80 -2.66 6.20
N LYS A 87 -18.69 -3.80 5.51
CA LYS A 87 -17.86 -3.99 4.31
C LYS A 87 -18.29 -3.08 3.17
N THR A 88 -19.59 -3.05 2.87
CA THR A 88 -20.17 -2.16 1.84
C THR A 88 -19.93 -0.68 2.17
N ASN A 89 -20.15 -0.27 3.42
CA ASN A 89 -19.96 1.11 3.86
C ASN A 89 -18.50 1.56 3.80
N TYR A 90 -17.55 0.68 4.11
CA TYR A 90 -16.12 0.98 4.03
C TYR A 90 -15.66 1.15 2.58
N HIS A 91 -16.12 0.29 1.67
CA HIS A 91 -15.83 0.37 0.24
C HIS A 91 -16.29 1.70 -0.37
N LEU A 92 -17.47 2.21 0.03
CA LEU A 92 -18.00 3.49 -0.43
C LEU A 92 -17.12 4.71 -0.06
N LEU A 93 -16.20 4.59 0.89
CA LEU A 93 -15.37 5.68 1.43
C LEU A 93 -13.90 5.65 0.93
N ASN A 94 -13.58 4.83 -0.07
CA ASN A 94 -12.23 4.76 -0.64
C ASN A 94 -12.03 5.66 -1.88
N LYS A 95 -10.76 5.93 -2.20
CA LYS A 95 -10.31 6.91 -3.20
C LYS A 95 -10.79 6.60 -4.62
N GLU A 96 -11.14 5.34 -4.88
CA GLU A 96 -11.64 4.85 -6.17
C GLU A 96 -13.07 5.29 -6.50
N ASN A 97 -13.82 5.84 -5.54
CA ASN A 97 -15.09 6.51 -5.83
C ASN A 97 -14.87 7.88 -6.47
N LEU A 98 -14.21 7.87 -7.63
CA LEU A 98 -14.08 8.96 -8.59
C LEU A 98 -15.45 9.60 -8.90
N ALA A 99 -16.53 8.83 -8.77
CA ALA A 99 -17.91 9.31 -8.86
C ALA A 99 -18.29 10.32 -7.78
N LEU A 100 -17.86 10.11 -6.52
CA LEU A 100 -18.08 11.07 -5.43
C LEU A 100 -17.24 12.33 -5.68
N LEU A 101 -15.96 12.18 -6.03
CA LEU A 101 -15.09 13.34 -6.30
C LEU A 101 -15.59 14.20 -7.48
N LYS A 102 -16.05 13.57 -8.57
CA LYS A 102 -16.68 14.26 -9.71
C LYS A 102 -18.00 14.94 -9.32
N ALA A 103 -18.81 14.33 -8.45
CA ALA A 103 -20.03 14.96 -7.95
C ALA A 103 -19.76 16.20 -7.08
N LEU A 104 -18.54 16.33 -6.51
CA LEU A 104 -18.13 17.47 -5.69
C LEU A 104 -17.49 18.62 -6.49
N GLU A 105 -17.28 18.47 -7.81
CA GLU A 105 -16.61 19.50 -8.65
C GLU A 105 -17.38 20.83 -8.72
N GLY A 106 -18.70 20.81 -8.52
CA GLY A 106 -19.55 22.02 -8.49
C GLY A 106 -19.82 22.61 -7.11
N ILE A 107 -19.20 22.08 -6.05
CA ILE A 107 -19.44 22.49 -4.66
C ILE A 107 -18.45 23.58 -4.24
N ASP A 108 -18.93 24.59 -3.49
CA ASP A 108 -18.08 25.65 -2.96
C ASP A 108 -16.98 25.12 -2.04
N SER A 109 -15.87 25.85 -1.95
CA SER A 109 -14.66 25.40 -1.24
C SER A 109 -14.90 25.07 0.23
N LEU A 110 -15.81 25.81 0.88
CA LEU A 110 -16.11 25.62 2.30
C LEU A 110 -16.94 24.35 2.51
N THR A 111 -17.97 24.14 1.70
CA THR A 111 -18.77 22.91 1.74
C THR A 111 -17.93 21.69 1.40
N ARG A 112 -17.03 21.78 0.42
CA ARG A 112 -16.08 20.71 0.08
C ARG A 112 -15.17 20.38 1.27
N TYR A 113 -14.66 21.39 1.97
CA TYR A 113 -13.86 21.20 3.17
C TYR A 113 -14.66 20.46 4.25
N HIS A 114 -15.88 20.91 4.56
CA HIS A 114 -16.73 20.28 5.57
C HIS A 114 -17.08 18.83 5.21
N LEU A 115 -17.42 18.56 3.94
CA LEU A 115 -17.67 17.20 3.46
C LEU A 115 -16.43 16.32 3.58
N THR A 116 -15.25 16.84 3.24
CA THR A 116 -13.99 16.12 3.40
C THR A 116 -13.71 15.78 4.87
N GLN A 117 -13.93 16.73 5.79
CA GLN A 117 -13.78 16.49 7.23
C GLN A 117 -14.77 15.45 7.75
N PHE A 118 -16.03 15.52 7.31
CA PHE A 118 -17.07 14.56 7.67
C PHE A 118 -16.73 13.14 7.18
N ILE A 119 -16.39 12.99 5.90
CA ILE A 119 -15.97 11.71 5.30
C ILE A 119 -14.74 11.14 6.03
N THR A 120 -13.76 11.99 6.33
CA THR A 120 -12.57 11.60 7.11
C THR A 120 -12.94 11.10 8.50
N GLY A 121 -13.87 11.79 9.18
CA GLY A 121 -14.39 11.39 10.49
C GLY A 121 -15.14 10.06 10.45
N LEU A 122 -15.99 9.85 9.43
CA LEU A 122 -16.69 8.58 9.21
C LEU A 122 -15.71 7.43 8.98
N LYS A 123 -14.71 7.64 8.12
CA LYS A 123 -13.67 6.65 7.83
C LYS A 123 -12.94 6.23 9.12
N LYS A 124 -12.55 7.20 9.94
CA LYS A 124 -11.90 6.94 11.24
C LYS A 124 -12.79 6.09 12.16
N ASN A 125 -14.07 6.45 12.31
CA ASN A 125 -14.99 5.72 13.17
C ASN A 125 -15.21 4.27 12.69
N LEU A 126 -15.33 4.08 11.38
CA LEU A 126 -15.46 2.75 10.78
C LEU A 126 -14.20 1.91 10.97
N THR A 127 -13.01 2.50 10.77
CA THR A 127 -11.74 1.82 11.05
C THR A 127 -11.61 1.41 12.52
N GLU A 128 -12.07 2.24 13.47
CA GLU A 128 -12.11 1.90 14.88
C GLU A 128 -13.06 0.73 15.17
N LYS A 129 -14.24 0.71 14.56
CA LYS A 129 -15.20 -0.41 14.69
C LYS A 129 -14.65 -1.72 14.15
N ILE A 130 -13.99 -1.69 12.99
CA ILE A 130 -13.37 -2.88 12.39
C ILE A 130 -12.31 -3.47 13.33
N LYS A 131 -11.52 -2.62 14.02
CA LYS A 131 -10.51 -3.07 15.00
C LYS A 131 -11.09 -3.71 16.26
N THR A 132 -12.36 -3.42 16.58
CA THR A 132 -13.03 -3.97 17.78
C THR A 132 -13.86 -5.22 17.49
N CYS A 133 -13.98 -5.63 16.23
CA CYS A 133 -14.68 -6.84 15.82
C CYS A 133 -13.72 -8.04 15.79
N ASP A 134 -13.43 -8.63 16.95
CA ASP A 134 -12.86 -9.99 17.06
C ASP A 134 -13.98 -11.04 17.17
#